data_AF-A0AA42AXH9-F1
#
_entry.id   AF-A0AA42AXH9-F1
#
_cell.length_a   1.000
_cell.length_b   1.000
_cell.length_c   1.000
_cell.angle_alpha   90.00
_cell.angle_beta   90.00
_cell.angle_gamma   90.00
#
_symmetry.space_group_name_H-M   'P 1'
#
loop_
_entity.id
_entity.type
_entity.pdbx_description
1 polymer ?
#
loop_
_entity_poly.entity_id
_entity_poly.type
_entity_poly.pdbx_seq_one_letter_code
_entity_poly.pdbx_strand_id
1 'polypeptide(L)'
;MFVLLKGRSVKEALLIGQEIASVISSMNPYPVALKMEKVYHPCFLLTKKRYVGYSYESPAQTEPSFDAKGIETVRRDGCGVVSKTLEQSLRLYFEQQDISK
;
A
#
# COMPACT_ATOMS: atom_id res chain seq x y z
N MET A 1 -6.67 5.54 -6.98
CA MET A 1 -6.09 5.02 -8.24
C MET A 1 -4.75 4.38 -7.91
N PHE A 2 -4.45 3.19 -8.42
CA PHE A 2 -3.14 2.54 -8.19
C PHE A 2 -2.32 2.63 -9.49
N VAL A 3 -1.10 3.15 -9.38
CA VAL A 3 -0.16 3.32 -10.49
C VAL A 3 1.08 2.49 -10.18
N LEU A 4 1.43 1.58 -11.07
CA LEU A 4 2.61 0.73 -10.92
C LEU A 4 3.85 1.45 -11.49
N LEU A 5 4.83 1.74 -10.62
CA LEU A 5 6.12 2.30 -11.01
C LEU A 5 7.19 1.22 -10.96
N LYS A 6 7.46 0.58 -12.11
CA LYS A 6 8.44 -0.52 -12.21
C LYS A 6 9.86 -0.01 -11.96
N GLY A 7 10.60 -0.69 -11.08
CA GLY A 7 12.02 -0.41 -10.82
C GLY A 7 12.32 0.89 -10.08
N ARG A 8 11.30 1.54 -9.48
CA ARG A 8 11.47 2.77 -8.71
C ARG A 8 11.52 2.48 -7.22
N SER A 9 12.36 3.22 -6.51
CA SER A 9 12.39 3.22 -5.05
C SER A 9 11.15 3.91 -4.47
N VAL A 10 10.85 3.65 -3.20
CA VAL A 10 9.72 4.29 -2.48
C VAL A 10 9.84 5.82 -2.49
N LYS A 11 11.06 6.35 -2.33
CA LYS A 11 11.31 7.80 -2.35
C LYS A 11 11.01 8.41 -3.71
N GLU A 12 11.50 7.81 -4.79
CA GLU A 12 11.19 8.25 -6.15
C GLU A 12 9.69 8.14 -6.45
N ALA A 13 9.06 7.06 -6.00
CA ALA A 13 7.63 6.84 -6.21
C ALA A 13 6.76 7.90 -5.51
N LEU A 14 7.16 8.36 -4.32
CA LEU A 14 6.48 9.46 -3.62
C LEU A 14 6.62 10.79 -4.38
N LEU A 15 7.81 11.09 -4.91
CA LEU A 15 8.05 12.29 -5.71
C LEU A 15 7.23 12.28 -7.01
N ILE A 16 7.27 11.18 -7.75
CA ILE A 16 6.49 11.00 -8.99
C ILE A 16 4.98 11.09 -8.69
N GLY A 17 4.53 10.50 -7.57
CA GLY A 17 3.13 10.59 -7.16
C GLY A 17 2.68 12.03 -6.87
N GLN A 18 3.53 12.84 -6.24
CA GLN A 18 3.27 14.26 -6.01
C GLN A 18 3.21 15.07 -7.31
N GLU A 19 4.10 14.78 -8.25
CA GLU A 19 4.09 15.43 -9.57
C GLU A 19 2.80 15.10 -10.34
N ILE A 20 2.43 13.82 -10.41
CA ILE A 20 1.16 13.37 -11.02
C ILE A 20 -0.03 14.08 -10.37
N ALA A 21 -0.06 14.14 -9.03
CA ALA A 21 -1.12 14.81 -8.28
C ALA A 21 -1.21 16.31 -8.61
N SER A 22 -0.08 17.00 -8.71
CA SER A 22 -0.02 18.43 -9.06
C SER A 22 -0.51 18.68 -10.48
N VAL A 23 0.01 17.93 -11.45
CA VAL A 23 -0.37 18.07 -12.88
C VAL A 23 -1.86 17.81 -13.05
N ILE A 24 -2.39 16.72 -12.51
CA ILE A 24 -3.82 16.40 -12.63
C ILE A 24 -4.69 17.44 -11.91
N SER A 25 -4.29 17.91 -10.72
CA SER A 25 -5.04 18.96 -10.02
C SER A 25 -5.12 20.25 -10.83
N SER A 26 -4.02 20.65 -11.50
CA SER A 26 -3.99 21.85 -12.34
C SER A 26 -4.87 21.75 -13.59
N MET A 27 -5.14 20.54 -14.08
CA MET A 27 -6.02 20.29 -15.22
C MET A 27 -7.51 20.33 -14.85
N ASN A 28 -7.84 20.29 -13.56
CA ASN A 28 -9.22 20.25 -13.09
C ASN A 28 -9.66 21.62 -12.53
N PRO A 29 -10.95 21.97 -12.65
CA PRO A 29 -11.47 23.22 -12.09
C PRO A 29 -11.44 23.18 -10.56
N TYR A 30 -11.18 24.33 -9.95
CA TYR A 30 -11.32 24.51 -8.51
C TYR A 30 -12.76 24.14 -8.06
N PRO A 31 -12.96 23.36 -6.97
CA PRO A 31 -12.01 22.95 -5.93
C PRO A 31 -11.47 21.52 -6.08
N VAL A 32 -11.54 20.92 -7.27
CA VAL A 32 -11.16 19.52 -7.48
C VAL A 32 -9.63 19.38 -7.44
N ALA A 33 -9.10 18.68 -6.44
CA ALA A 33 -7.68 18.39 -6.29
C ALA A 33 -7.42 16.90 -6.07
N LEU A 34 -6.45 16.36 -6.79
CA LEU A 34 -5.92 15.02 -6.57
C LEU A 34 -4.84 15.09 -5.48
N LYS A 35 -4.99 14.29 -4.43
CA LYS A 35 -4.01 14.17 -3.35
C LYS A 35 -3.23 12.86 -3.49
N MET A 36 -1.90 12.94 -3.42
CA MET A 36 -1.07 11.77 -3.19
C MET A 36 -1.11 11.39 -1.71
N GLU A 37 -1.54 10.17 -1.39
CA GLU A 37 -1.74 9.73 0.00
C GLU A 37 -0.60 8.83 0.49
N LYS A 38 -0.31 7.73 -0.23
CA LYS A 38 0.69 6.74 0.19
C LYS A 38 1.24 5.93 -0.98
N VAL A 39 2.43 5.36 -0.78
CA VAL A 39 3.05 4.37 -1.67
C VAL A 39 3.04 3.01 -0.98
N TYR A 40 2.78 1.96 -1.75
CA TYR A 40 2.80 0.58 -1.30
C TYR A 40 4.05 -0.17 -1.77
N HIS A 41 4.83 -0.73 -0.86
CA HIS A 41 5.98 -1.58 -1.19
C HIS A 41 6.43 -2.45 -0.01
N PRO A 42 6.40 -3.80 -0.09
CA PRO A 42 5.67 -4.63 -1.04
C PRO A 42 4.14 -4.59 -0.83
N CYS A 43 3.37 -5.08 -1.81
CA CYS A 43 1.92 -5.23 -1.69
C CYS A 43 1.33 -6.34 -2.56
N PHE A 44 0.13 -6.79 -2.18
CA PHE A 44 -0.70 -7.74 -2.90
C PHE A 44 -2.08 -7.15 -3.17
N LEU A 45 -2.52 -7.28 -4.42
CA LEU A 45 -3.87 -6.94 -4.87
C LEU A 45 -4.60 -8.24 -5.16
N LEU A 46 -5.54 -8.66 -4.31
CA LEU A 46 -6.22 -9.94 -4.46
C LEU A 46 -7.43 -9.79 -5.39
N THR A 47 -8.40 -8.98 -4.96
CA THR A 47 -9.64 -8.72 -5.71
C THR A 47 -10.15 -7.31 -5.40
N LYS A 48 -11.26 -6.91 -6.03
CA LYS A 48 -11.89 -5.61 -5.75
C LYS A 48 -12.14 -5.47 -4.23
N LYS A 49 -11.65 -4.35 -3.67
CA LYS A 49 -11.72 -4.03 -2.23
C LYS A 49 -10.98 -5.01 -1.30
N ARG A 50 -10.10 -5.87 -1.83
CA ARG A 50 -9.27 -6.81 -1.06
C ARG A 50 -7.80 -6.68 -1.45
N TYR A 51 -7.01 -6.00 -0.63
CA TYR A 51 -5.58 -5.77 -0.87
C TYR A 51 -4.85 -5.55 0.45
N VAL A 52 -3.53 -5.77 0.44
CA VAL A 52 -2.67 -5.62 1.61
C VAL A 52 -1.27 -5.19 1.20
N GLY A 53 -0.61 -4.37 2.00
CA GLY A 53 0.76 -3.98 1.74
C GLY A 53 1.38 -3.13 2.84
N TYR A 54 2.69 -2.98 2.76
CA TYR A 54 3.43 -2.00 3.54
C TYR A 54 3.29 -0.63 2.91
N SER A 55 2.75 0.31 3.67
CA SER A 55 2.41 1.66 3.23
C SER A 55 3.38 2.69 3.81
N TYR A 56 3.79 3.61 2.94
CA TYR A 56 4.65 4.75 3.24
C TYR A 56 3.93 6.04 2.86
N GLU A 57 3.74 6.93 3.82
CA GLU A 57 3.02 8.20 3.63
C GLU A 57 3.98 9.39 3.47
N SER A 58 5.22 9.25 3.98
CA SER A 58 6.24 10.30 3.94
C SER A 58 7.60 9.76 3.50
N PRO A 59 8.43 10.54 2.78
CA PRO A 59 9.80 10.15 2.42
C PRO A 59 10.72 9.95 3.63
N ALA A 60 10.38 10.55 4.78
CA ALA A 60 11.12 10.44 6.03
C ALA A 60 10.71 9.21 6.85
N GLN A 61 9.62 8.53 6.48
CA GLN A 61 9.15 7.34 7.18
C GLN A 61 10.09 6.16 6.88
N THR A 62 10.75 5.65 7.92
CA THR A 62 11.62 4.48 7.85
C THR A 62 10.83 3.18 7.99
N GLU A 63 9.94 3.10 8.97
CA GLU A 63 9.15 1.90 9.23
C GLU A 63 7.81 1.94 8.48
N PRO A 64 7.48 0.91 7.67
CA PRO A 64 6.20 0.85 6.98
C PRO A 64 5.04 0.59 7.94
N SER A 65 3.85 1.07 7.56
CA SER A 65 2.61 0.67 8.21
C SER A 65 1.96 -0.49 7.43
N PHE A 66 1.61 -1.57 8.13
CA PHE A 66 0.87 -2.70 7.54
C PHE A 66 -0.58 -2.28 7.31
N ASP A 67 -0.94 -2.02 6.05
CA ASP A 67 -2.30 -1.64 5.67
C ASP A 67 -2.98 -2.81 4.95
N ALA A 68 -4.07 -3.27 5.55
CA ALA A 68 -4.88 -4.38 5.08
C ALA A 68 -6.32 -3.91 4.87
N LYS A 69 -6.82 -4.04 3.63
CA LYS A 69 -8.18 -3.65 3.27
C LYS A 69 -8.97 -4.87 2.83
N GLY A 70 -10.02 -5.18 3.58
CA GLY A 70 -11.02 -6.20 3.23
C GLY A 70 -10.56 -7.67 3.27
N ILE A 71 -9.28 -7.93 3.57
CA ILE A 71 -8.73 -9.27 3.76
C ILE A 71 -9.04 -9.81 5.17
N GLU A 72 -8.83 -11.10 5.36
CA GLU A 72 -9.24 -11.87 6.54
C GLU A 72 -8.57 -11.38 7.84
N THR A 73 -7.45 -10.65 7.76
CA THR A 73 -6.78 -10.06 8.93
C THR A 73 -7.64 -9.00 9.65
N VAL A 74 -8.44 -8.22 8.92
CA VAL A 74 -9.27 -7.13 9.47
C VAL A 74 -10.75 -7.49 9.60
N ARG A 75 -11.12 -8.69 9.17
CA ARG A 75 -12.48 -9.21 9.18
C ARG A 75 -12.82 -9.82 10.55
N ARG A 76 -14.06 -9.61 11.01
CA ARG A 76 -14.54 -10.09 12.33
C ARG A 76 -15.35 -11.39 12.26
N ASP A 77 -15.68 -11.84 11.06
CA ASP A 77 -16.46 -13.05 10.80
C ASP A 77 -15.64 -14.35 10.81
N GLY A 78 -14.32 -14.28 10.98
CA GLY A 78 -13.41 -15.43 11.05
C GLY A 78 -12.87 -15.73 12.45
N CYS A 79 -12.18 -16.86 12.59
CA CYS A 79 -11.46 -17.21 13.82
C CYS A 79 -10.24 -16.30 14.01
N GLY A 80 -10.00 -15.83 15.24
CA GLY A 80 -8.86 -14.96 15.56
C GLY A 80 -7.50 -15.58 15.27
N VAL A 81 -7.39 -16.91 15.30
CA VAL A 81 -6.17 -17.63 14.90
C VAL A 81 -5.89 -17.40 13.41
N VAL A 82 -6.91 -17.48 12.55
CA VAL A 82 -6.75 -17.27 11.09
C VAL A 82 -6.26 -15.85 10.80
N SER A 83 -6.85 -14.85 11.44
CA SER A 83 -6.42 -13.45 11.28
C SER A 83 -4.95 -13.25 11.69
N LYS A 84 -4.56 -13.74 12.87
CA LYS A 84 -3.18 -13.62 13.39
C LYS A 84 -2.17 -14.39 12.55
N THR A 85 -2.49 -15.63 12.17
CA THR A 85 -1.61 -16.46 11.33
C THR A 85 -1.41 -15.82 9.97
N LEU A 86 -2.48 -15.36 9.32
CA LEU A 86 -2.38 -14.70 8.01
C LEU A 86 -1.55 -13.40 8.09
N GLU A 87 -1.78 -12.57 9.10
CA GLU A 87 -0.99 -11.35 9.30
C GLU A 87 0.50 -11.67 9.48
N GLN A 88 0.82 -12.65 10.32
CA GLN A 88 2.20 -13.07 10.56
C GLN A 88 2.87 -13.60 9.29
N SER A 89 2.18 -14.47 8.53
CA SER A 89 2.70 -14.98 7.26
C SER A 89 2.95 -13.86 6.24
N LEU A 90 2.05 -12.87 6.15
CA LEU A 90 2.23 -11.73 5.25
C LEU A 90 3.42 -10.85 5.64
N ARG A 91 3.60 -10.58 6.94
CA ARG A 91 4.75 -9.81 7.44
C ARG A 91 6.07 -10.51 7.17
N LEU A 92 6.15 -11.80 7.48
CA LEU A 92 7.33 -12.62 7.20
C LEU A 92 7.69 -12.59 5.71
N TYR A 93 6.69 -12.75 4.84
CA TYR A 93 6.92 -12.67 3.39
C TYR A 93 7.38 -11.28 2.95
N PHE A 94 6.78 -10.20 3.47
CA PHE A 94 7.16 -8.84 3.11
C PHE A 94 8.58 -8.47 3.53
N GLU A 95 9.07 -9.03 4.63
CA GLU A 95 10.42 -8.79 5.15
C GLU A 95 11.47 -9.68 4.50
N GLN A 96 11.17 -10.96 4.31
CA GLN A 96 12.15 -11.95 3.87
C GLN A 96 12.09 -12.25 2.37
N GLN A 97 10.96 -12.00 1.71
CA GLN A 97 10.69 -12.33 0.32
C GLN A 97 10.97 -13.81 -0.03
N ASP A 98 10.85 -14.70 0.95
CA ASP A 98 11.04 -16.14 0.82
C ASP A 98 9.73 -16.86 1.16
N ILE A 99 9.31 -17.78 0.27
CA ILE A 99 8.08 -18.57 0.40
C ILE A 99 8.37 -19.89 1.15
N SER A 100 9.64 -20.29 1.24
CA SER A 100 10.03 -21.59 1.80
C SER A 100 10.03 -21.61 3.34
N LYS A 101 9.70 -20.48 3.98
CA LYS A 101 9.67 -20.28 5.44
C LYS A 101 8.26 -19.92 5.90
#